data_AF-A0A927VS48-F1
#
_entry.id   AF-A0A927VS48-F1
#
_cell.length_a   1.000
_cell.length_b   1.000
_cell.length_c   1.000
_cell.angle_alpha   90.00
_cell.angle_beta   90.00
_cell.angle_gamma   90.00
#
_symmetry.space_group_name_H-M   'P 1'
#
loop_
_entity.id
_entity.type
_entity.pdbx_description
1 polymer ?
#
loop_
_entity_poly.entity_id
_entity_poly.type
_entity_poly.pdbx_seq_one_letter_code
_entity_poly.pdbx_strand_id
1 'polypeptide(L)'
;MQLHLNKRFEWKELPDMQFFKSEIDRQAKDITIGETLFFKEHGVKTEGEYKKKAMAEGFITKHSHIGWNSWDETARNLEYIYEELTRRGSYMSRMGLICDWVMGVPREYRDRLIPGTGLILNTPEEWRAVGQVVPIQPHMSDHMLGCPNALENVKMALNAGVTSIGNVSHYFTYEYPNVDLEYDRTYNSVIGFGLMGKFEGCVIHSNLDDGYG
;
A
#
# COMPACT_ATOMS: atom_id res chain seq x y z
N MET A 1 -16.17 -36.02 -21.42
CA MET A 1 -14.97 -35.16 -21.39
C MET A 1 -14.71 -34.80 -19.94
N GLN A 2 -13.66 -35.35 -19.32
CA GLN A 2 -13.26 -34.98 -17.96
C GLN A 2 -12.46 -33.67 -18.06
N LEU A 3 -12.94 -32.61 -17.44
CA LEU A 3 -12.21 -31.35 -17.32
C LEU A 3 -11.08 -31.55 -16.30
N HIS A 4 -9.84 -31.59 -16.78
CA HIS A 4 -8.65 -31.55 -15.93
C HIS A 4 -8.27 -30.09 -15.69
N LEU A 5 -8.58 -29.58 -14.51
CA LEU A 5 -8.15 -28.25 -14.06
C LEU A 5 -6.75 -28.37 -13.46
N ASN A 6 -5.74 -27.79 -14.13
CA ASN A 6 -4.42 -27.61 -13.55
C ASN A 6 -4.48 -26.44 -12.58
N LYS A 7 -4.59 -26.73 -11.29
CA LYS A 7 -4.50 -25.70 -10.25
C LYS A 7 -3.05 -25.25 -10.12
N ARG A 8 -2.86 -23.95 -9.92
CA ARG A 8 -1.54 -23.37 -9.64
C ARG A 8 -1.06 -23.70 -8.22
N PHE A 9 -1.99 -23.91 -7.27
CA PHE A 9 -1.70 -24.50 -5.94
C PHE A 9 -2.95 -25.14 -5.31
N GLU A 10 -2.77 -25.95 -4.27
CA GLU A 10 -3.87 -26.54 -3.49
C GLU A 10 -4.07 -25.78 -2.18
N TRP A 11 -5.28 -25.23 -1.95
CA TRP A 11 -5.57 -24.42 -0.75
C TRP A 11 -5.34 -25.15 0.58
N LYS A 12 -5.35 -26.49 0.58
CA LYS A 12 -5.04 -27.33 1.75
C LYS A 12 -3.57 -27.28 2.17
N GLU A 13 -2.70 -26.78 1.30
CA GLU A 13 -1.28 -26.53 1.59
C GLU A 13 -1.08 -25.25 2.43
N LEU A 14 -2.09 -24.38 2.50
CA LEU A 14 -2.05 -23.21 3.36
C LEU A 14 -2.12 -23.64 4.83
N PRO A 15 -1.38 -22.96 5.72
CA PRO A 15 -1.50 -23.16 7.16
C PRO A 15 -2.90 -22.82 7.68
N ASP A 16 -3.18 -23.27 8.90
CA ASP A 16 -4.41 -22.88 9.59
C ASP A 16 -4.39 -21.42 10.09
N MET A 17 -5.53 -20.94 10.57
CA MET A 17 -5.63 -19.58 11.08
C MET A 17 -4.89 -19.34 12.40
N GLN A 18 -4.55 -20.38 13.17
CA GLN A 18 -3.75 -20.22 14.39
C GLN A 18 -2.30 -19.91 14.04
N PHE A 19 -1.77 -20.58 13.02
CA PHE A 19 -0.49 -20.24 12.42
C PHE A 19 -0.49 -18.78 11.94
N PHE A 20 -1.46 -18.38 11.11
CA PHE A 20 -1.49 -17.02 10.57
C PHE A 20 -1.58 -15.95 11.66
N LYS A 21 -2.41 -16.15 12.70
CA LYS A 21 -2.47 -15.23 13.84
C LYS A 21 -1.12 -15.07 14.53
N SER A 22 -0.44 -16.19 14.79
CA SER A 22 0.88 -16.21 15.42
C SER A 22 1.93 -15.50 14.57
N GLU A 23 1.87 -15.71 13.25
CA GLU A 23 2.77 -15.08 12.29
C GLU A 23 2.51 -13.58 12.16
N ILE A 24 1.25 -13.15 12.13
CA ILE A 24 0.86 -11.72 12.18
C ILE A 24 1.40 -11.08 13.47
N ASP A 25 1.20 -11.73 14.63
CA ASP A 25 1.70 -11.23 15.92
C ASP A 25 3.23 -11.15 15.94
N ARG A 26 3.91 -12.08 15.29
CA ARG A 26 5.37 -12.07 15.17
C ARG A 26 5.84 -10.90 14.31
N GLN A 27 5.27 -10.74 13.11
CA GLN A 27 5.66 -9.69 12.17
C GLN A 27 5.33 -8.28 12.70
N ALA A 28 4.23 -8.12 13.43
CA ALA A 28 3.83 -6.83 13.99
C ALA A 28 4.81 -6.26 15.02
N LYS A 29 5.65 -7.11 15.67
CA LYS A 29 6.64 -6.66 16.66
C LYS A 29 7.73 -5.77 16.06
N ASP A 30 8.02 -5.95 14.78
CA ASP A 30 9.08 -5.22 14.06
C ASP A 30 8.53 -3.99 13.33
N ILE A 31 7.27 -3.61 13.56
CA ILE A 31 6.61 -2.50 12.88
C ILE A 31 6.31 -1.41 13.89
N THR A 32 6.83 -0.21 13.60
CA THR A 32 6.40 1.03 14.24
C THR A 32 5.90 1.96 13.16
N ILE A 33 4.67 2.47 13.30
CA ILE A 33 4.12 3.40 12.30
C ILE A 33 5.03 4.64 12.23
N GLY A 34 5.53 4.93 11.04
CA GLY A 34 6.36 6.10 10.78
C GLY A 34 5.59 7.42 10.96
N GLU A 35 6.29 8.48 11.35
CA GLU A 35 5.71 9.83 11.41
C GLU A 35 5.91 10.53 10.06
N THR A 36 4.81 10.83 9.35
CA THR A 36 4.83 11.67 8.14
C THR A 36 4.77 13.15 8.51
N LEU A 37 5.16 14.04 7.60
CA LEU A 37 4.95 15.48 7.78
C LEU A 37 3.46 15.81 8.00
N PHE A 38 2.56 15.07 7.34
CA PHE A 38 1.12 15.23 7.50
C PHE A 38 0.64 14.88 8.91
N PHE A 39 1.12 13.76 9.46
CA PHE A 39 0.81 13.34 10.84
C PHE A 39 1.31 14.36 11.86
N LYS A 40 2.52 14.85 11.66
CA LYS A 40 3.11 15.90 12.50
C LYS A 40 2.31 17.22 12.44
N GLU A 41 1.95 17.67 11.23
CA GLU A 41 1.18 18.91 11.00
C GLU A 41 -0.20 18.86 11.68
N HIS A 42 -0.88 17.72 11.61
CA HIS A 42 -2.24 17.58 12.10
C HIS A 42 -2.35 17.03 13.53
N GLY A 43 -1.23 16.63 14.13
CA GLY A 43 -1.16 16.08 15.49
C GLY A 43 -1.87 14.74 15.64
N VAL A 44 -1.71 13.85 14.66
CA VAL A 44 -2.34 12.53 14.58
C VAL A 44 -1.30 11.46 14.30
N LYS A 45 -1.62 10.18 14.54
CA LYS A 45 -0.70 9.05 14.30
C LYS A 45 -1.07 8.18 13.11
N THR A 46 -2.32 8.25 12.66
CA THR A 46 -2.81 7.49 11.50
C THR A 46 -3.82 8.30 10.71
N GLU A 47 -4.02 7.93 9.45
CA GLU A 47 -5.03 8.54 8.58
C GLU A 47 -6.46 8.32 9.12
N GLY A 48 -6.73 7.17 9.74
CA GLY A 48 -8.03 6.91 10.37
C GLY A 48 -8.34 7.89 11.53
N GLU A 49 -7.32 8.25 12.32
CA GLU A 49 -7.45 9.29 13.35
C GLU A 49 -7.75 10.66 12.72
N TYR A 50 -7.01 11.03 11.67
CA TYR A 50 -7.28 12.26 10.92
C TYR A 50 -8.71 12.30 10.35
N LYS A 51 -9.17 11.21 9.75
CA LYS A 51 -10.53 11.13 9.18
C LYS A 51 -11.60 11.31 10.25
N LYS A 52 -11.45 10.70 11.43
CA LYS A 52 -12.37 10.90 12.56
C LYS A 52 -12.42 12.38 12.98
N LYS A 53 -11.26 13.05 13.06
CA LYS A 53 -11.16 14.48 13.36
C LYS A 53 -11.84 15.34 12.27
N ALA A 54 -11.51 15.11 11.00
CA ALA A 54 -12.10 15.82 9.87
C ALA A 54 -13.63 15.67 9.83
N MET A 55 -14.15 14.47 10.09
CA MET A 55 -15.59 14.23 10.18
C MET A 55 -16.26 15.04 11.30
N ALA A 56 -15.64 15.10 12.48
CA ALA A 56 -16.16 15.87 13.61
C ALA A 56 -16.19 17.38 13.33
N GLU A 57 -15.25 17.87 12.53
CA GLU A 57 -15.13 19.27 12.12
C GLU A 57 -15.95 19.62 10.85
N GLY A 58 -16.58 18.64 10.21
CA GLY A 58 -17.28 18.81 8.93
C GLY A 58 -16.33 19.11 7.75
N PHE A 59 -15.06 18.73 7.88
CA PHE A 59 -14.02 18.97 6.88
C PHE A 59 -13.99 17.85 5.82
N ILE A 60 -13.98 18.23 4.54
CA ILE A 60 -13.94 17.28 3.43
C ILE A 60 -12.47 16.94 3.12
N THR A 61 -12.09 15.66 3.18
CA THR A 61 -10.74 15.25 2.77
C THR A 61 -10.67 15.10 1.25
N LYS A 62 -9.60 15.61 0.62
CA LYS A 62 -9.36 15.47 -0.83
C LYS A 62 -8.25 14.46 -1.11
N HIS A 63 -8.53 13.53 -2.00
CA HIS A 63 -7.58 12.52 -2.47
C HIS A 63 -7.33 12.73 -3.96
N SER A 64 -6.06 12.75 -4.36
CA SER A 64 -5.65 12.69 -5.76
C SER A 64 -4.69 11.54 -5.97
N HIS A 65 -4.69 10.98 -7.17
CA HIS A 65 -3.81 9.89 -7.55
C HIS A 65 -2.87 10.40 -8.63
N ILE A 66 -1.57 10.39 -8.38
CA ILE A 66 -0.57 10.99 -9.27
C ILE A 66 0.68 10.10 -9.31
N GLY A 67 1.31 10.01 -10.48
CA GLY A 67 2.45 9.15 -10.69
C GLY A 67 3.47 9.71 -11.66
N TRP A 68 4.74 9.52 -11.30
CA TRP A 68 5.90 9.70 -12.15
C TRP A 68 6.82 8.49 -11.97
N ASN A 69 7.66 8.21 -12.96
CA ASN A 69 8.55 7.06 -12.95
C ASN A 69 9.88 7.33 -12.22
N SER A 70 10.06 8.50 -11.61
CA SER A 70 11.25 8.85 -10.83
C SER A 70 10.90 9.53 -9.51
N TRP A 71 11.71 9.26 -8.49
CA TRP A 71 11.54 9.86 -7.17
C TRP A 71 11.75 11.38 -7.20
N ASP A 72 12.81 11.85 -7.86
CA ASP A 72 13.13 13.27 -7.94
C ASP A 72 12.03 14.08 -8.63
N GLU A 73 11.39 13.53 -9.67
CA GLU A 73 10.24 14.16 -10.30
C GLU A 73 9.00 14.11 -9.42
N THR A 74 8.77 12.99 -8.74
CA THR A 74 7.67 12.86 -7.77
C THR A 74 7.80 13.92 -6.67
N ALA A 75 8.95 14.03 -6.01
CA ALA A 75 9.16 14.97 -4.91
C ALA A 75 8.97 16.43 -5.36
N ARG A 76 9.63 16.85 -6.46
CA ARG A 76 9.51 18.21 -6.99
C ARG A 76 8.06 18.57 -7.35
N ASN A 77 7.33 17.64 -7.96
CA ASN A 77 5.95 17.91 -8.34
C ASN A 77 5.00 17.92 -7.14
N LEU A 78 5.27 17.12 -6.09
CA LEU A 78 4.50 17.19 -4.84
C LEU A 78 4.67 18.54 -4.16
N GLU A 79 5.90 19.07 -4.08
CA GLU A 79 6.19 20.42 -3.59
C GLU A 79 5.42 21.47 -4.40
N TYR A 80 5.57 21.46 -5.72
CA TYR A 80 4.87 22.40 -6.60
C TYR A 80 3.34 22.36 -6.43
N ILE A 81 2.75 21.16 -6.39
CA ILE A 81 1.29 21.00 -6.23
C ILE A 81 0.86 21.52 -4.86
N TYR A 82 1.59 21.20 -3.80
CA TYR A 82 1.29 21.66 -2.45
C TYR A 82 1.31 23.19 -2.35
N GLU A 83 2.37 23.82 -2.87
CA GLU A 83 2.53 25.28 -2.89
C GLU A 83 1.43 25.96 -3.70
N GLU A 84 1.13 25.46 -4.90
CA GLU A 84 0.11 26.05 -5.76
C GLU A 84 -1.31 25.90 -5.21
N LEU A 85 -1.62 24.76 -4.58
CA LEU A 85 -2.90 24.57 -3.90
C LEU A 85 -3.03 25.54 -2.73
N THR A 86 -2.00 25.62 -1.88
CA THR A 86 -1.95 26.53 -0.73
C THR A 86 -2.12 27.99 -1.17
N ARG A 87 -1.37 28.42 -2.18
CA ARG A 87 -1.42 29.79 -2.74
C ARG A 87 -2.82 30.18 -3.24
N ARG A 88 -3.59 29.20 -3.71
CA ARG A 88 -4.96 29.40 -4.25
C ARG A 88 -6.05 29.18 -3.21
N GLY A 89 -5.70 28.94 -1.94
CA GLY A 89 -6.67 28.63 -0.88
C GLY A 89 -7.35 27.26 -1.05
N SER A 90 -6.73 26.35 -1.80
CA SER A 90 -7.14 24.95 -1.90
C SER A 90 -6.18 24.06 -1.08
N TYR A 91 -6.43 22.76 -1.08
CA TYR A 91 -5.67 21.79 -0.29
C TYR A 91 -5.82 20.39 -0.88
N MET A 92 -4.99 19.48 -0.39
CA MET A 92 -5.08 18.04 -0.61
C MET A 92 -4.73 17.35 0.70
N SER A 93 -5.53 16.36 1.10
CA SER A 93 -5.31 15.62 2.35
C SER A 93 -4.50 14.35 2.11
N ARG A 94 -4.65 13.75 0.92
CA ARG A 94 -4.06 12.46 0.59
C ARG A 94 -3.58 12.38 -0.85
N MET A 95 -2.45 11.72 -1.06
CA MET A 95 -1.85 11.45 -2.36
C MET A 95 -1.68 9.95 -2.59
N GLY A 96 -2.34 9.40 -3.61
CA GLY A 96 -2.03 8.07 -4.12
C GLY A 96 -0.79 8.12 -5.01
N LEU A 97 0.22 7.32 -4.68
CA LEU A 97 1.41 7.15 -5.50
C LEU A 97 1.23 5.96 -6.43
N ILE A 98 1.38 6.19 -7.74
CA ILE A 98 1.35 5.12 -8.74
C ILE A 98 2.68 4.35 -8.67
N CYS A 99 2.65 3.22 -7.98
CA CYS A 99 3.79 2.31 -7.94
C CYS A 99 3.76 1.36 -9.14
N ASP A 100 4.94 0.95 -9.59
CA ASP A 100 5.05 0.03 -10.72
C ASP A 100 4.52 -1.36 -10.35
N TRP A 101 3.97 -2.08 -11.33
CA TRP A 101 3.38 -3.39 -11.11
C TRP A 101 4.37 -4.44 -10.60
N VAL A 102 5.66 -4.28 -10.91
CA VAL A 102 6.72 -5.15 -10.37
C VAL A 102 6.83 -5.06 -8.84
N MET A 103 6.30 -3.99 -8.22
CA MET A 103 6.24 -3.86 -6.76
C MET A 103 5.36 -4.93 -6.12
N GLY A 104 4.40 -5.48 -6.87
CA GLY A 104 3.55 -6.60 -6.41
C GLY A 104 4.27 -7.94 -6.37
N VAL A 105 5.50 -8.02 -6.87
CA VAL A 105 6.29 -9.25 -6.93
C VAL A 105 7.53 -9.13 -6.01
N PRO A 106 7.88 -10.21 -5.26
CA PRO A 106 9.07 -10.20 -4.43
C PRO A 106 10.34 -9.89 -5.23
N ARG A 107 11.27 -9.19 -4.59
CA ARG A 107 12.42 -8.56 -5.25
C ARG A 107 13.26 -9.55 -6.05
N GLU A 108 13.41 -10.77 -5.53
CA GLU A 108 14.17 -11.87 -6.12
C GLU A 108 13.59 -12.43 -7.42
N TYR A 109 12.36 -12.06 -7.78
CA TYR A 109 11.73 -12.45 -9.06
C TYR A 109 11.55 -11.28 -10.04
N ARG A 110 11.88 -10.03 -9.64
CA ARG A 110 11.62 -8.85 -10.47
C ARG A 110 12.48 -8.79 -11.74
N ASP A 111 13.60 -9.51 -11.78
CA ASP A 111 14.46 -9.65 -12.96
C ASP A 111 13.80 -10.42 -14.11
N ARG A 112 12.71 -11.16 -13.84
CA ARG A 112 11.90 -11.88 -14.83
C ARG A 112 10.79 -11.03 -15.43
N LEU A 113 10.64 -9.81 -14.95
CA LEU A 113 9.57 -8.89 -15.32
C LEU A 113 10.14 -7.69 -16.06
N ILE A 114 9.28 -7.04 -16.84
CA ILE A 114 9.60 -5.78 -17.50
C ILE A 114 8.94 -4.67 -16.68
N PRO A 115 9.72 -3.79 -16.02
CA PRO A 115 9.18 -2.62 -15.35
C PRO A 115 8.32 -1.78 -16.30
N GLY A 116 7.22 -1.26 -15.77
CA GLY A 116 6.41 -0.27 -16.46
C GLY A 116 6.95 1.15 -16.25
N THR A 117 6.03 2.09 -16.05
CA THR A 117 6.32 3.53 -15.83
C THR A 117 5.94 4.00 -14.44
N GLY A 118 5.65 3.08 -13.51
CA GLY A 118 5.33 3.43 -12.13
C GLY A 118 6.59 3.67 -11.30
N LEU A 119 6.41 4.23 -10.11
CA LEU A 119 7.49 4.40 -9.14
C LEU A 119 7.90 3.05 -8.54
N ILE A 120 9.19 2.80 -8.42
CA ILE A 120 9.75 1.61 -7.77
C ILE A 120 10.50 2.04 -6.53
N LEU A 121 10.10 1.50 -5.37
CA LEU A 121 10.75 1.73 -4.08
C LEU A 121 11.50 0.45 -3.67
N ASN A 122 12.81 0.55 -3.52
CA ASN A 122 13.71 -0.57 -3.29
C ASN A 122 14.29 -0.61 -1.86
N THR A 123 14.36 0.54 -1.19
CA THR A 123 15.02 0.69 0.11
C THR A 123 14.09 1.30 1.15
N PRO A 124 14.23 0.95 2.45
CA PRO A 124 13.46 1.59 3.53
C PRO A 124 13.54 3.12 3.50
N GLU A 125 14.67 3.68 3.08
CA GLU A 125 14.88 5.12 2.94
C GLU A 125 13.98 5.74 1.86
N GLU A 126 13.89 5.10 0.69
CA GLU A 126 12.98 5.51 -0.39
C GLU A 126 11.52 5.42 0.05
N TRP A 127 11.14 4.33 0.73
CA TRP A 127 9.80 4.20 1.30
C TRP A 127 9.52 5.31 2.31
N ARG A 128 10.43 5.59 3.24
CA ARG A 128 10.26 6.66 4.23
C ARG A 128 10.13 8.03 3.57
N ALA A 129 10.88 8.29 2.50
CA ALA A 129 10.90 9.59 1.82
C ALA A 129 9.51 10.02 1.32
N VAL A 130 8.61 9.08 0.99
CA VAL A 130 7.26 9.36 0.48
C VAL A 130 6.40 10.22 1.42
N GLY A 131 6.64 10.14 2.73
CA GLY A 131 5.93 10.92 3.74
C GLY A 131 6.65 12.18 4.21
N GLN A 132 7.79 12.53 3.60
CA GLN A 132 8.73 13.55 4.10
C GLN A 132 8.92 14.74 3.15
N VAL A 133 8.10 14.87 2.11
CA VAL A 133 8.21 15.95 1.12
C VAL A 133 7.33 17.14 1.51
N VAL A 134 6.02 16.89 1.66
CA VAL A 134 5.00 17.90 2.01
C VAL A 134 4.01 17.32 3.01
N PRO A 135 3.26 18.14 3.77
CA PRO A 135 2.22 17.64 4.69
C PRO A 135 0.96 17.24 3.91
N ILE A 136 1.08 16.17 3.12
CA ILE A 136 -0.01 15.48 2.41
C ILE A 136 0.17 14.00 2.69
N GLN A 137 -0.87 13.30 3.15
CA GLN A 137 -0.71 11.91 3.57
C GLN A 137 -0.47 11.00 2.34
N PRO A 138 0.64 10.23 2.29
CA PRO A 138 0.83 9.22 1.26
C PRO A 138 -0.17 8.08 1.39
N HIS A 139 -0.58 7.56 0.24
CA HIS A 139 -1.44 6.40 0.05
C HIS A 139 -0.81 5.48 -0.99
N MET A 140 -0.76 4.19 -0.65
CA MET A 140 -0.15 3.15 -1.47
C MET A 140 -1.25 2.16 -1.87
N SER A 141 -1.87 2.29 -3.05
CA SER A 141 -2.94 1.35 -3.45
C SER A 141 -2.42 0.13 -4.19
N ASP A 142 -2.04 0.33 -5.44
CA ASP A 142 -1.97 -0.73 -6.43
C ASP A 142 -0.71 -1.55 -6.19
N HIS A 143 -0.83 -2.86 -6.35
CA HIS A 143 0.28 -3.80 -6.14
C HIS A 143 0.84 -3.83 -4.71
N MET A 144 0.09 -3.35 -3.71
CA MET A 144 0.54 -3.27 -2.31
C MET A 144 -0.04 -4.37 -1.42
N LEU A 145 -1.30 -4.71 -1.64
CA LEU A 145 -2.05 -5.71 -0.88
C LEU A 145 -2.85 -6.54 -1.88
N GLY A 146 -3.00 -7.85 -1.63
CA GLY A 146 -3.56 -8.76 -2.64
C GLY A 146 -2.55 -9.22 -3.70
N CYS A 147 -1.26 -9.03 -3.47
CA CYS A 147 -0.18 -9.39 -4.39
C CYS A 147 0.83 -10.37 -3.75
N PRO A 148 1.64 -11.07 -4.56
CA PRO A 148 2.74 -11.91 -4.05
C PRO A 148 3.66 -11.22 -3.03
N ASN A 149 3.93 -9.92 -3.17
CA ASN A 149 4.80 -9.17 -2.25
C ASN A 149 4.05 -8.44 -1.11
N ALA A 150 2.79 -8.77 -0.84
CA ALA A 150 1.91 -7.98 0.03
C ALA A 150 2.46 -7.78 1.45
N LEU A 151 3.07 -8.81 2.03
CA LEU A 151 3.63 -8.76 3.39
C LEU A 151 4.73 -7.69 3.48
N GLU A 152 5.71 -7.74 2.59
CA GLU A 152 6.84 -6.81 2.62
C GLU A 152 6.39 -5.38 2.30
N ASN A 153 5.51 -5.22 1.32
CA ASN A 153 4.95 -3.91 0.97
C ASN A 153 4.21 -3.27 2.14
N VAL A 154 3.35 -4.02 2.84
CA VAL A 154 2.64 -3.52 4.03
C VAL A 154 3.61 -3.14 5.14
N LYS A 155 4.63 -3.95 5.41
CA LYS A 155 5.65 -3.64 6.42
C LYS A 155 6.41 -2.36 6.11
N MET A 156 6.88 -2.21 4.87
CA MET A 156 7.60 -1.01 4.43
C MET A 156 6.71 0.23 4.48
N ALA A 157 5.48 0.12 3.98
CA ALA A 157 4.51 1.20 3.98
C ALA A 157 4.14 1.67 5.40
N LEU A 158 3.84 0.75 6.32
CA LEU A 158 3.54 1.09 7.71
C LEU A 158 4.72 1.77 8.40
N ASN A 159 5.95 1.23 8.25
CA ASN A 159 7.15 1.85 8.83
C ASN A 159 7.48 3.21 8.21
N ALA A 160 7.04 3.47 6.97
CA ALA A 160 7.11 4.78 6.34
C ALA A 160 5.99 5.77 6.77
N GLY A 161 5.03 5.31 7.57
CA GLY A 161 3.89 6.13 8.01
C GLY A 161 2.72 6.16 7.03
N VAL A 162 2.70 5.27 6.05
CA VAL A 162 1.56 5.09 5.13
C VAL A 162 0.55 4.16 5.80
N THR A 163 -0.57 4.70 6.26
CA THR A 163 -1.60 3.91 6.96
C THR A 163 -2.86 3.64 6.14
N SER A 164 -2.91 4.13 4.89
CA SER A 164 -3.92 3.72 3.91
C SER A 164 -3.22 2.95 2.80
N ILE A 165 -3.42 1.62 2.79
CA ILE A 165 -2.68 0.69 1.95
C ILE A 165 -3.65 -0.26 1.24
N GLY A 166 -3.36 -0.55 -0.02
CA GLY A 166 -3.90 -1.68 -0.75
C GLY A 166 -4.97 -1.36 -1.78
N ASN A 167 -5.30 -2.40 -2.51
CA ASN A 167 -6.49 -2.50 -3.33
C ASN A 167 -6.94 -3.96 -3.28
N VAL A 168 -7.87 -4.29 -2.37
CA VAL A 168 -8.23 -5.69 -2.05
C VAL A 168 -8.63 -6.48 -3.28
N SER A 169 -9.36 -5.83 -4.19
CA SER A 169 -9.85 -6.43 -5.43
C SER A 169 -8.74 -6.96 -6.33
N HIS A 170 -7.52 -6.41 -6.23
CA HIS A 170 -6.36 -6.86 -7.02
C HIS A 170 -5.96 -8.29 -6.72
N TYR A 171 -6.30 -8.82 -5.54
CA TYR A 171 -6.13 -10.24 -5.25
C TYR A 171 -6.83 -11.13 -6.31
N PHE A 172 -7.99 -10.69 -6.79
CA PHE A 172 -8.82 -11.42 -7.73
C PHE A 172 -8.61 -11.01 -9.19
N THR A 173 -8.21 -9.75 -9.44
CA THR A 173 -8.23 -9.18 -10.78
C THR A 173 -6.86 -8.97 -11.40
N TYR A 174 -5.79 -8.91 -10.61
CA TYR A 174 -4.44 -8.67 -11.12
C TYR A 174 -3.65 -9.96 -11.22
N GLU A 175 -2.87 -10.07 -12.30
CA GLU A 175 -1.98 -11.19 -12.58
C GLU A 175 -0.54 -10.72 -12.72
N TYR A 176 0.39 -11.59 -12.35
CA TYR A 176 1.83 -11.34 -12.41
C TYR A 176 2.44 -12.36 -13.37
N PRO A 177 2.47 -12.07 -14.68
CA PRO A 177 2.96 -13.01 -15.68
C PRO A 177 4.43 -13.37 -15.45
N ASN A 178 4.84 -14.54 -15.94
CA ASN A 178 6.19 -15.12 -15.82
C ASN A 178 6.62 -15.54 -14.42
N VAL A 179 5.72 -15.48 -13.43
CA VAL A 179 5.91 -16.00 -12.08
C VAL A 179 4.67 -16.76 -11.62
N ASP A 180 4.85 -17.96 -11.07
CA ASP A 180 3.78 -18.77 -10.48
C ASP A 180 3.89 -18.67 -8.96
N LEU A 181 3.19 -17.68 -8.37
CA LEU A 181 3.31 -17.29 -6.96
C LEU A 181 1.93 -17.20 -6.27
N GLU A 182 0.97 -18.02 -6.67
CA GLU A 182 -0.40 -17.98 -6.13
C GLU A 182 -0.45 -18.35 -4.65
N TYR A 183 0.33 -19.36 -4.24
CA TYR A 183 0.47 -19.71 -2.83
C TYR A 183 0.97 -18.50 -2.02
N ASP A 184 2.08 -17.88 -2.47
CA ASP A 184 2.67 -16.72 -1.81
C ASP A 184 1.74 -15.51 -1.82
N ARG A 185 1.00 -15.28 -2.92
CA ARG A 185 -0.04 -14.23 -2.99
C ARG A 185 -1.05 -14.40 -1.87
N THR A 186 -1.60 -15.60 -1.69
CA THR A 186 -2.57 -15.85 -0.61
C THR A 186 -1.91 -15.74 0.75
N TYR A 187 -0.78 -16.40 0.96
CA TYR A 187 -0.05 -16.43 2.23
C TYR A 187 0.32 -15.02 2.71
N ASN A 188 0.98 -14.23 1.84
CA ASN A 188 1.44 -12.89 2.15
C ASN A 188 0.27 -11.90 2.29
N SER A 189 -0.80 -12.07 1.50
CA SER A 189 -1.99 -11.20 1.62
C SER A 189 -2.71 -11.42 2.94
N VAL A 190 -2.90 -12.66 3.41
CA VAL A 190 -3.54 -12.94 4.71
C VAL A 190 -2.79 -12.27 5.85
N ILE A 191 -1.45 -12.36 5.85
CA ILE A 191 -0.63 -11.70 6.87
C ILE A 191 -0.71 -10.19 6.72
N GLY A 192 -0.62 -9.65 5.50
CA GLY A 192 -0.75 -8.22 5.21
C GLY A 192 -2.08 -7.63 5.72
N PHE A 193 -3.20 -8.29 5.45
CA PHE A 193 -4.52 -7.91 6.00
C PHE A 193 -4.52 -7.94 7.52
N GLY A 194 -3.95 -8.99 8.10
CA GLY A 194 -3.79 -9.13 9.55
C GLY A 194 -3.01 -7.98 10.17
N LEU A 195 -1.88 -7.60 9.56
CA LEU A 195 -1.04 -6.48 9.99
C LEU A 195 -1.81 -5.15 9.93
N MET A 196 -2.55 -4.89 8.86
CA MET A 196 -3.41 -3.70 8.77
C MET A 196 -4.43 -3.65 9.92
N GLY A 197 -4.93 -4.80 10.38
CA GLY A 197 -5.82 -4.91 11.53
C GLY A 197 -5.14 -4.80 12.91
N LYS A 198 -3.80 -4.83 13.00
CA LYS A 198 -3.07 -4.69 14.27
C LYS A 198 -2.90 -3.25 14.72
N PHE A 199 -3.01 -2.29 13.81
CA PHE A 199 -2.72 -0.89 14.07
C PHE A 199 -3.99 -0.05 13.91
N GLU A 200 -4.45 0.57 15.01
CA GLU A 200 -5.70 1.34 14.99
C GLU A 200 -5.62 2.51 14.00
N GLY A 201 -6.66 2.65 13.18
CA GLY A 201 -6.78 3.74 12.21
C GLY A 201 -6.01 3.50 10.90
N CYS A 202 -5.44 2.31 10.71
CA CYS A 202 -5.10 1.84 9.37
C CYS A 202 -6.35 1.59 8.54
N VAL A 203 -6.26 1.90 7.25
CA VAL A 203 -7.35 1.81 6.28
C VAL A 203 -6.89 0.92 5.14
N ILE A 204 -7.65 -0.14 4.87
CA ILE A 204 -7.48 -0.91 3.66
C ILE A 204 -8.29 -0.22 2.56
N HIS A 205 -7.62 0.14 1.46
CA HIS A 205 -8.28 0.73 0.31
C HIS A 205 -8.72 -0.38 -0.68
N SER A 206 -9.79 -0.09 -1.41
CA SER A 206 -10.29 -0.91 -2.52
C SER A 206 -10.96 0.02 -3.52
N ASN A 207 -10.72 -0.21 -4.80
CA ASN A 207 -11.37 0.53 -5.87
C ASN A 207 -12.52 -0.29 -6.45
N LEU A 208 -13.71 0.32 -6.53
CA LEU A 208 -14.92 -0.34 -7.03
C LEU A 208 -14.76 -0.78 -8.49
N ASP A 209 -14.02 -0.01 -9.29
CA ASP A 209 -13.78 -0.32 -10.71
C ASP A 209 -12.85 -1.52 -10.89
N ASP A 210 -12.05 -1.86 -9.88
CA ASP A 210 -11.08 -2.97 -9.93
C ASP A 210 -11.69 -4.32 -9.50
N GLY A 211 -12.96 -4.34 -9.09
CA GLY A 211 -13.72 -5.55 -8.78
C GLY A 211 -14.18 -5.67 -7.33
N TYR A 212 -14.53 -6.89 -6.91
CA TYR A 212 -14.98 -7.15 -5.54
C TYR A 212 -13.81 -7.05 -4.57
N GLY A 213 -13.95 -6.24 -3.52
CA GLY A 213 -12.98 -6.08 -2.45
C GLY A 213 -13.61 -5.52 -1.18
#